data_AF-A0A4D6BKP6-F1
#
_entry.id   AF-A0A4D6BKP6-F1
#
_cell.length_a   1.000
_cell.length_b   1.000
_cell.length_c   1.000
_cell.angle_alpha   90.00
_cell.angle_beta   90.00
_cell.angle_gamma   90.00
#
_symmetry.space_group_name_H-M   'P 1'
#
loop_
_entity.id
_entity.type
_entity.pdbx_description
1 polymer ?
#
loop_
_entity_poly.entity_id
_entity_poly.type
_entity_poly.pdbx_seq_one_letter_code
_entity_poly.pdbx_strand_id
1 'polypeptide(L)' 'MDSHLLKYLSTVPVVGAFWIIFTAGFVIEINRFFPDVLYFYL' A
#
# COMPACT_ATOMS: atom_id res chain seq x y z
N MET A 1 15.27 -19.95 -4.24
CA MET A 1 14.49 -19.15 -3.28
C MET A 1 14.14 -20.07 -2.13
N ASP A 2 14.55 -19.75 -0.90
CA ASP A 2 14.24 -20.56 0.27
C ASP A 2 12.72 -20.61 0.51
N SER A 3 12.16 -21.81 0.46
CA SER A 3 10.72 -22.05 0.62
C SER A 3 10.18 -21.56 1.96
N HIS A 4 11.02 -21.56 3.01
CA HIS A 4 10.67 -21.07 4.35
C HIS A 4 10.51 -19.55 4.41
N LEU A 5 11.34 -18.80 3.68
CA LEU A 5 11.26 -17.33 3.63
C LEU A 5 9.97 -16.89 2.92
N LEU A 6 9.62 -17.53 1.81
CA LEU A 6 8.36 -17.27 1.10
C LEU A 6 7.15 -17.58 1.98
N LYS A 7 7.20 -18.67 2.76
CA LYS A 7 6.09 -19.05 3.65
C LYS A 7 5.88 -18.05 4.78
N TYR A 8 6.96 -17.44 5.29
CA TYR A 8 6.90 -16.35 6.26
C TYR A 8 6.32 -15.06 5.66
N LEU A 9 6.78 -14.68 4.46
CA LEU A 9 6.30 -13.50 3.75
C LEU A 9 4.81 -13.58 3.39
N SER A 10 4.30 -14.79 3.12
CA SER A 10 2.89 -15.03 2.80
C SER A 10 1.97 -15.12 4.03
N THR A 11 2.45 -14.84 5.24
CA THR A 11 1.59 -14.81 6.43
C THR A 11 0.67 -13.59 6.43
N VAL A 12 -0.55 -13.74 6.95
CA VAL A 12 -1.57 -12.67 7.03
C VAL A 12 -1.01 -11.35 7.57
N PRO A 13 -0.28 -11.29 8.71
CA PRO A 13 0.25 -10.02 9.20
C PRO A 13 1.30 -9.39 8.28
N VAL A 14 2.16 -10.19 7.64
CA VAL A 14 3.25 -9.68 6.80
C VAL A 14 2.71 -9.16 5.47
N VAL A 15 1.83 -9.93 4.81
CA VAL A 15 1.14 -9.49 3.58
C VAL A 15 0.28 -8.26 3.87
N GLY A 16 -0.45 -8.25 5.00
CA GLY A 16 -1.27 -7.12 5.42
C GLY A 16 -0.44 -5.85 5.64
N ALA A 17 0.72 -5.96 6.29
CA ALA A 17 1.62 -4.82 6.48
C ALA A 17 2.12 -4.28 5.14
N PHE A 18 2.57 -5.16 4.22
CA PHE A 18 2.99 -4.75 2.89
C PHE A 18 1.88 -4.06 2.10
N TRP A 19 0.66 -4.60 2.17
CA TRP A 19 -0.49 -4.05 1.47
C TRP A 19 -0.84 -2.65 1.99
N ILE A 20 -0.93 -2.48 3.32
CA ILE A 20 -1.26 -1.19 3.92
C ILE A 20 -0.17 -0.15 3.69
N ILE A 21 1.11 -0.51 3.77
CA ILE A 21 2.22 0.41 3.47
C ILE A 21 2.15 0.85 2.00
N PHE A 22 1.92 -0.08 1.08
CA PHE A 22 1.81 0.23 -0.34
C PHE A 22 0.60 1.14 -0.63
N THR A 23 -0.58 0.80 -0.12
CA THR A 23 -1.79 1.61 -0.29
C THR A 23 -1.64 2.99 0.35
N ALA A 24 -1.09 3.07 1.57
CA ALA A 24 -0.86 4.34 2.24
C ALA A 24 0.12 5.22 1.46
N GLY A 25 1.26 4.66 1.03
CA GLY A 25 2.23 5.38 0.20
C GLY A 25 1.59 5.90 -1.08
N PHE A 26 0.81 5.06 -1.78
CA PHE A 26 0.10 5.47 -2.99
C PHE A 26 -0.87 6.63 -2.76
N VAL A 27 -1.68 6.58 -1.69
CA VAL A 27 -2.63 7.64 -1.33
C VAL A 27 -1.90 8.94 -0.93
N ILE A 28 -0.79 8.85 -0.20
CA ILE A 28 0.03 10.00 0.19
C ILE A 28 0.59 10.70 -1.05
N GLU A 29 1.13 9.92 -1.99
CA GLU A 29 1.69 10.43 -3.24
C GLU A 29 0.62 11.14 -4.09
N ILE A 30 -0.58 10.56 -4.20
CA ILE A 30 -1.71 11.21 -4.89
C ILE A 30 -2.05 12.56 -4.25
N ASN A 31 -2.21 12.61 -2.92
CA ASN A 31 -2.52 13.86 -2.22
C ASN A 31 -1.36 14.86 -2.22
N ARG A 32 -0.11 14.42 -2.43
CA ARG A 32 1.05 15.31 -2.60
C ARG A 32 1.05 15.98 -3.97
N PHE A 33 0.72 15.26 -5.04
CA PHE A 33 0.70 15.81 -6.39
C PHE A 33 -0.59 16.57 -6.71
N PHE A 34 -1.72 16.13 -6.15
CA PHE A 34 -3.03 16.74 -6.30
C PHE A 34 -3.63 17.04 -4.93
N PRO A 35 -3.19 18.14 -4.28
CA PRO A 35 -3.71 18.52 -2.98
C PRO A 35 -5.17 18.99 -3.08
N ASP A 36 -5.93 18.76 -2.01
CA ASP A 36 -7.24 19.37 -1.76
C ASP A 36 -8.34 19.07 -2.80
N VAL A 37 -8.40 17.83 -3.30
CA VAL A 37 -9.49 17.36 -4.17
C VAL A 37 -10.76 17.07 -3.36
N LEU A 38 -11.61 18.08 -3.21
CA LEU A 38 -12.89 17.94 -2.49
C LEU A 38 -14.00 17.28 -3.33
N TYR A 39 -14.02 17.54 -4.63
CA TYR A 39 -14.97 16.95 -5.58
C TYR A 39 -14.35 16.88 -6.98
N PHE A 40 -14.85 15.97 -7.81
CA PHE A 40 -14.50 15.93 -9.23
C PHE A 40 -15.34 16.94 -9.99
N TYR A 41 -14.69 17.84 -10.75
CA TYR A 41 -15.34 18.83 -11.60
C TYR A 41 -15.79 18.20 -12.94
N LEU A 42 -16.62 17.16 -12.89
CA LEU A 42 -17.33 16.65 -14.07
C LEU A 42 -18.79 17.11 -14.04
#